data_AF-A0A2N1AUF3-F1
#
_entry.id   AF-A0A2N1AUF3-F1
#
_cell.length_a   1.000
_cell.length_b   1.000
_cell.length_c   1.000
_cell.angle_alpha   90.00
_cell.angle_beta   90.00
_cell.angle_gamma   90.00
#
_symmetry.space_group_name_H-M   'P 1'
#
loop_
_entity.id
_entity.type
_entity.pdbx_description
1 polymer ?
#
loop_
_entity_poly.entity_id
_entity_poly.type
_entity_poly.pdbx_seq_one_letter_code
_entity_poly.pdbx_strand_id
1 'polypeptide(L)' 'SMPSLSNLPSGCAFHPRCDFINRVDGQPRPACTQQVPEFVESGNCRVACHMVAEMLEDRRLKEETS' A
#
# COMPACT_ATOMS: atom_id res chain seq x y z
N SER A 1 21.98 -2.19 -6.76
CA SER A 1 22.02 -3.64 -7.00
C SER A 1 20.61 -4.21 -6.85
N MET A 2 20.09 -4.84 -7.91
CA MET A 2 18.76 -5.46 -7.94
C MET A 2 18.84 -6.86 -7.30
N PRO A 3 17.95 -7.23 -6.36
CA PRO A 3 17.97 -8.56 -5.74
C PRO A 3 17.63 -9.66 -6.74
N SER A 4 18.12 -10.88 -6.51
CA SER A 4 17.80 -12.06 -7.31
C SER A 4 16.30 -12.40 -7.22
N LEU A 5 15.71 -12.81 -8.34
CA LEU A 5 14.26 -13.11 -8.47
C LEU A 5 13.77 -14.26 -7.57
N SER A 6 14.67 -15.07 -7.02
CA SER A 6 14.31 -16.24 -6.20
C SER A 6 13.85 -15.90 -4.78
N ASN A 7 14.12 -14.69 -4.28
CA ASN A 7 13.74 -14.25 -2.93
C ASN A 7 12.79 -13.04 -3.00
N LEU A 8 11.62 -13.25 -3.61
CA LEU A 8 10.57 -12.23 -3.57
C LEU A 8 10.07 -12.08 -2.11
N PRO A 9 10.00 -10.84 -1.59
CA PRO A 9 9.39 -10.58 -0.30
C PRO A 9 7.91 -10.97 -0.31
N SER A 10 7.41 -11.44 0.84
CA SER A 10 5.98 -11.71 1.01
C SER A 10 5.17 -10.41 0.98
N GLY A 11 3.92 -10.49 0.52
CA GLY A 11 3.05 -9.32 0.45
C GLY A 11 3.45 -8.34 -0.65
N CYS A 12 3.58 -7.05 -0.32
CA CYS A 12 3.94 -6.02 -1.30
C CYS A 12 5.42 -6.12 -1.68
N ALA A 13 5.71 -6.37 -2.95
CA ALA A 13 7.09 -6.52 -3.46
C ALA A 13 8.03 -5.34 -3.11
N PHE A 14 7.46 -4.15 -2.87
CA PHE A 14 8.19 -2.93 -2.57
C PHE A 14 8.39 -2.67 -1.07
N HIS A 15 7.73 -3.43 -0.17
CA HIS A 15 7.79 -3.17 1.27
C HIS A 15 9.21 -3.08 1.86
N PRO A 16 10.23 -3.83 1.40
CA PRO A 16 11.57 -3.73 1.99
C PRO A 16 12.27 -2.39 1.76
N ARG A 17 11.75 -1.56 0.84
CA ARG A 17 12.32 -0.25 0.48
C ARG A 17 11.25 0.85 0.41
N CYS A 18 10.07 0.61 0.97
CA CYS A 18 8.95 1.54 0.89
C CYS A 18 8.99 2.51 2.07
N ASP A 19 9.13 3.81 1.79
CA ASP A 19 9.11 4.86 2.82
C ASP A 19 7.73 4.99 3.51
N PHE A 20 6.66 4.47 2.87
CA PHE A 20 5.28 4.52 3.36
C PHE A 20 4.83 3.24 4.06
N ILE A 21 5.76 2.32 4.36
CA ILE A 21 5.43 1.11 5.12
C ILE A 21 4.90 1.45 6.51
N ASN A 22 5.37 2.56 7.08
CA ASN A 22 4.85 3.11 8.32
C ASN A 22 3.81 4.20 8.03
N ARG A 23 2.85 4.32 8.93
CA ARG A 23 1.88 5.40 9.01
C ARG A 23 2.53 6.65 9.60
N VAL A 24 1.81 7.76 9.53
CA VAL A 24 2.25 9.07 10.04
C VAL A 24 2.49 9.04 11.56
N ASP A 25 1.78 8.16 12.27
CA ASP A 25 1.95 7.89 13.70
C ASP A 25 3.13 6.95 14.03
N GLY A 26 3.90 6.56 13.02
CA GLY A 26 5.03 5.64 13.13
C GLY A 26 4.64 4.15 13.19
N GLN A 27 3.35 3.81 13.17
CA GLN A 27 2.92 2.41 13.21
C GLN A 27 3.09 1.73 11.85
N PRO A 28 3.51 0.46 11.80
CA PRO A 28 3.62 -0.26 10.53
C PRO A 28 2.24 -0.50 9.91
N ARG A 29 2.19 -0.65 8.58
CA ARG A 29 1.05 -1.21 7.85
C ARG A 29 1.27 -2.71 7.66
N PRO A 30 0.64 -3.59 8.46
CA PRO A 30 0.89 -5.02 8.41
C PRO A 30 0.54 -5.63 7.05
N ALA A 31 -0.47 -5.09 6.38
CA ALA A 31 -0.88 -5.52 5.03
C ALA A 31 0.29 -5.48 4.03
N CYS A 32 1.23 -4.54 4.17
CA CYS A 32 2.39 -4.43 3.27
C CYS A 32 3.32 -5.64 3.31
N THR A 33 3.43 -6.35 4.44
CA THR A 33 4.30 -7.54 4.56
C THR A 33 3.53 -8.85 4.44
N GLN A 34 2.20 -8.81 4.61
CA GLN A 34 1.33 -9.98 4.67
C GLN A 34 0.57 -10.25 3.37
N GLN A 35 0.21 -9.20 2.63
CA GLN A 35 -0.73 -9.29 1.51
C GLN A 35 -0.25 -8.51 0.29
N VAL A 36 -0.45 -9.09 -0.90
CA VAL A 36 -0.23 -8.38 -2.16
C VAL A 36 -1.37 -7.36 -2.31
N PRO A 37 -1.08 -6.07 -2.54
CA PRO A 37 -2.13 -5.08 -2.72
C PRO A 37 -2.93 -5.31 -4.00
N GLU A 38 -4.24 -5.10 -3.93
CA GLU A 38 -5.10 -5.04 -5.10
C GLU A 38 -4.91 -3.73 -5.87
N PHE A 39 -5.34 -3.71 -7.13
CA PHE A 39 -5.32 -2.50 -7.94
C PHE A 39 -6.48 -1.57 -7.59
N VAL A 40 -6.15 -0.35 -7.19
CA VAL A 40 -7.10 0.74 -7.01
C VAL A 40 -6.91 1.82 -8.07
N GLU A 41 -7.98 2.54 -8.39
CA GLU A 41 -7.94 3.70 -9.27
C GLU A 41 -7.65 4.97 -8.46
N SER A 42 -6.61 5.71 -8.86
CA SER A 42 -6.25 6.98 -8.26
C SER A 42 -6.08 8.01 -9.38
N GLY A 43 -7.05 8.90 -9.52
CA GLY A 43 -7.12 9.84 -10.64
C GLY A 43 -7.22 9.10 -11.97
N ASN A 44 -6.22 9.26 -12.84
CA ASN A 44 -6.12 8.62 -14.15
C ASN A 44 -5.18 7.41 -14.18
N CYS A 45 -4.72 6.92 -13.02
CA CYS A 45 -3.76 5.84 -12.91
C CYS A 45 -4.32 4.68 -12.07
N ARG A 46 -3.86 3.46 -12.36
CA ARG A 46 -4.07 2.29 -11.50
C ARG A 46 -2.82 1.99 -10.70
N VAL A 47 -2.98 1.78 -9.41
CA VAL A 47 -1.88 1.52 -8.48
C VAL A 47 -2.21 0.34 -7.59
N ALA A 48 -1.21 -0.51 -7.32
CA ALA A 48 -1.30 -1.59 -6.35
C ALA A 48 -0.58 -1.16 -5.07
N CYS A 49 -1.27 -0.43 -4.19
CA CYS A 49 -0.69 0.14 -2.97
C CYS A 49 -1.72 0.19 -1.83
N HIS A 50 -1.38 -0.43 -0.70
CA HIS A 50 -2.22 -0.43 0.51
C HIS A 50 -2.45 0.97 1.08
N MET A 51 -1.43 1.83 1.05
CA MET A 51 -1.57 3.22 1.52
C MET A 51 -2.57 4.01 0.66
N VAL A 52 -2.56 3.83 -0.66
CA VAL A 52 -3.51 4.51 -1.54
C VAL A 52 -4.92 3.95 -1.36
N ALA A 53 -5.06 2.64 -1.21
CA ALA A 53 -6.35 2.01 -0.92
C ALA A 53 -6.98 2.55 0.37
N GLU A 54 -6.19 2.64 1.45
CA GLU A 54 -6.63 3.26 2.72
C GLU A 54 -7.05 4.73 2.54
N MET A 55 -6.28 5.52 1.79
CA MET A 55 -6.61 6.94 1.54
C MET A 55 -7.92 7.12 0.74
N LEU A 56 -8.18 6.24 -0.22
CA LEU A 56 -9.41 6.27 -1.02
C LEU A 56 -10.61 5.89 -0.17
N GLU A 57 -10.47 4.86 0.67
CA GLU A 57 -11.52 4.43 1.59
C GLU A 57 -11.84 5.52 2.63
N ASP A 58 -10.82 6.14 3.22
CA ASP A 58 -10.99 7.27 4.13
C ASP A 58 -11.72 8.45 3.47
N ARG A 59 -11.44 8.72 2.20
CA ARG A 59 -12.14 9.76 1.43
C ARG A 59 -13.61 9.38 1.23
N ARG A 60 -13.89 8.15 0.80
CA ARG A 60 -15.24 7.63 0.59
C ARG A 60 -16.09 7.74 1.85
N LEU A 61 -15.56 7.30 2.99
CA LEU A 61 -16.24 7.39 4.28
C LEU A 61 -16.56 8.84 4.69
N LYS A 62 -15.65 9.78 4.43
CA LYS A 62 -15.88 11.21 4.71
C LYS A 62 -16.98 11.82 3.84
N GLU A 63 -17.07 11.42 2.58
CA GLU A 63 -18.11 11.89 1.66
C GLU A 63 -19.49 11.33 2.04
N GLU A 64 -19.57 10.08 2.50
CA GLU A 64 -20.82 9.44 2.91
C GLU A 64 -21.37 9.95 4.25
N THR A 65 -20.51 10.49 5.09
CA THR A 65 -20.87 10.99 6.43
C THR A 65 -21.17 12.50 6.41
N SER A 66 -21.11 13.14 5.24
CA SER A 66 -21.21 14.60 5.08
C SER A 66 -22.53 15.08 4.47
#